data_AF-A0A9D8LCV6-F1
#
_entry.id   AF-A0A9D8LCV6-F1
#
_cell.length_a   1.000
_cell.length_b   1.000
_cell.length_c   1.000
_cell.angle_alpha   90.00
_cell.angle_beta   90.00
_cell.angle_gamma   90.00
#
_symmetry.space_group_name_H-M   'P 1'
#
loop_
_entity.id
_entity.type
_entity.pdbx_description
1 polymer ?
#
loop_
_entity_poly.entity_id
_entity_poly.type
_entity_poly.pdbx_seq_one_letter_code
_entity_poly.pdbx_strand_id
1 'polypeptide(L)'
;MIRMLNIILFCTTLAALVGVYGLKYAVEDIASEKTALERKIDRQTGELSLLKADWSYLNQPAHVGPIVARHQEALALLPTSQEQFGRMDNLPMRPAAPDTAALDALLNSLDAGIDPIEQLIEAN
;
A
#
# COMPACT_ATOMS: atom_id res chain seq x y z
N MET A 1 1.36 16.15 66.41
CA MET A 1 2.04 16.33 65.10
C MET A 1 2.50 15.00 64.49
N ILE A 2 3.28 14.18 65.20
CA ILE A 2 3.76 12.86 64.71
C ILE A 2 2.64 11.91 64.25
N ARG A 3 1.50 11.86 64.97
CA ARG A 3 0.35 11.02 64.57
C ARG A 3 -0.23 11.40 63.20
N MET A 4 -0.30 12.70 62.88
CA MET A 4 -0.81 13.20 61.60
C MET A 4 0.15 12.85 60.45
N LEU A 5 1.45 13.00 60.69
CA LEU A 5 2.50 12.59 59.74
C LEU A 5 2.42 11.09 59.43
N ASN A 6 2.26 10.24 60.44
CA ASN A 6 2.15 8.79 60.26
C ASN A 6 0.92 8.40 59.43
N ILE A 7 -0.21 9.06 59.64
CA ILE A 7 -1.44 8.83 58.86
C ILE A 7 -1.20 9.19 57.39
N ILE A 8 -0.58 10.36 57.12
CA ILE A 8 -0.26 10.78 55.75
C ILE A 8 0.69 9.78 55.08
N LEU A 9 1.74 9.33 55.78
CA LEU A 9 2.66 8.33 55.26
C LEU A 9 1.93 7.03 54.92
N PHE A 10 1.08 6.54 55.82
CA PHE A 10 0.33 5.31 55.61
C PHE A 10 -0.62 5.44 54.40
N CYS A 11 -1.35 6.54 54.30
CA CYS A 11 -2.23 6.81 53.15
C CYS A 11 -1.42 6.89 51.84
N THR A 12 -0.26 7.53 51.86
CA THR A 12 0.61 7.64 50.68
C THR A 12 1.12 6.27 50.24
N THR A 13 1.59 5.45 51.18
CA THR A 13 2.03 4.08 50.87
C THR A 13 0.88 3.23 50.34
N LEU A 14 -0.31 3.34 50.92
CA LEU A 14 -1.48 2.61 50.46
C LEU A 14 -1.90 3.03 49.03
N ALA A 15 -1.90 4.33 48.76
CA ALA A 15 -2.17 4.86 47.42
C ALA A 15 -1.14 4.39 46.39
N ALA A 16 0.15 4.39 46.75
CA ALA A 16 1.22 3.87 45.90
C ALA A 16 1.04 2.36 45.63
N LEU A 17 0.70 1.56 46.65
CA LEU A 17 0.46 0.12 46.51
C LEU A 17 -0.70 -0.16 45.54
N VAL A 18 -1.81 0.57 45.68
CA VAL A 18 -2.98 0.45 44.80
C VAL A 18 -2.60 0.84 43.37
N GLY A 19 -1.86 1.93 43.18
CA GLY A 19 -1.42 2.38 41.86
C GLY A 19 -0.53 1.35 41.15
N VAL A 20 0.46 0.80 41.86
CA VAL A 20 1.37 -0.22 41.32
C VAL A 20 0.62 -1.50 40.95
N TYR A 21 -0.31 -1.95 41.79
CA TYR A 21 -1.11 -3.13 41.48
C TYR A 21 -2.03 -2.92 40.28
N GLY A 22 -2.68 -1.76 40.20
CA GLY A 22 -3.51 -1.41 39.04
C GLY A 22 -2.69 -1.41 37.75
N LEU A 23 -1.50 -0.81 37.77
CA LEU A 23 -0.59 -0.82 36.62
C LEU A 23 -0.15 -2.24 36.25
N LYS A 24 0.22 -3.07 37.24
CA LYS A 24 0.62 -4.46 37.01
C LYS A 24 -0.46 -5.24 36.26
N TYR A 25 -1.71 -5.14 36.70
CA TYR A 25 -2.82 -5.83 36.04
C TYR A 25 -3.09 -5.29 34.63
N ALA A 26 -3.03 -3.98 34.43
CA ALA A 26 -3.19 -3.39 33.10
C ALA A 26 -2.09 -3.85 32.13
N VAL A 27 -0.84 -3.93 32.58
CA VAL A 27 0.28 -4.44 31.77
C VAL A 27 0.10 -5.92 31.44
N GLU A 28 -0.31 -6.74 32.39
CA GLU A 28 -0.54 -8.17 32.16
C GLU A 28 -1.67 -8.41 31.14
N ASP A 29 -2.76 -7.63 31.24
CA ASP A 29 -3.89 -7.73 30.31
C ASP A 29 -3.46 -7.40 28.88
N ILE A 30 -2.76 -6.28 28.68
CA ILE A 30 -2.22 -5.85 27.38
C ILE A 30 -1.20 -6.89 26.86
N ALA A 31 -0.35 -7.43 27.72
CA ALA A 31 0.62 -8.47 27.33
C ALA A 31 -0.07 -9.75 26.86
N SER A 32 -1.18 -10.12 27.52
CA SER A 32 -2.00 -11.28 27.13
C SER A 32 -2.67 -11.07 25.77
N GLU A 33 -3.23 -9.88 25.52
CA GLU A 33 -3.86 -9.51 24.26
C GLU A 33 -2.83 -9.49 23.12
N LYS A 34 -1.66 -8.88 23.37
CA LYS A 34 -0.54 -8.88 22.42
C LYS A 34 -0.16 -10.30 22.02
N THR A 35 0.00 -11.20 23.00
CA THR A 35 0.38 -12.60 22.75
C THR A 35 -0.70 -13.33 21.95
N ALA A 36 -1.99 -13.07 22.23
CA ALA A 36 -3.09 -13.65 21.47
C ALA A 36 -3.10 -13.16 20.01
N LEU A 37 -2.81 -11.87 19.80
CA LEU A 37 -2.74 -11.27 18.47
C LEU A 37 -1.54 -11.80 17.68
N GLU A 38 -0.37 -11.93 18.30
CA GLU A 38 0.83 -12.52 17.67
C GLU A 38 0.55 -13.95 17.18
N ARG A 39 -0.07 -14.79 18.01
CA ARG A 39 -0.48 -16.15 17.59
C ARG A 39 -1.45 -16.14 16.41
N LYS A 40 -2.35 -15.16 16.36
CA LYS A 40 -3.27 -15.00 15.22
C LYS A 40 -2.52 -14.63 13.95
N ILE A 41 -1.57 -13.69 14.04
CA ILE A 41 -0.72 -13.27 12.92
C ILE A 41 0.12 -14.44 12.40
N ASP A 42 0.72 -15.21 13.30
CA ASP A 42 1.54 -16.37 12.92
C ASP A 42 0.71 -17.42 12.17
N ARG A 43 -0.50 -17.72 12.66
CA ARG A 43 -1.43 -18.62 11.96
C ARG A 43 -1.79 -18.12 10.57
N GLN A 44 -2.16 -16.85 10.45
CA GLN A 44 -2.52 -16.24 9.17
C GLN A 44 -1.34 -16.17 8.20
N THR A 45 -0.13 -15.96 8.71
CA THR A 45 1.10 -15.98 7.90
C THR A 45 1.38 -17.38 7.36
N GLY A 46 1.15 -18.42 8.15
CA GLY A 46 1.21 -19.81 7.69
C GLY A 46 0.20 -20.10 6.57
N GLU A 47 -1.06 -19.68 6.74
CA GLU A 47 -2.11 -19.81 5.71
C GLU A 47 -1.74 -19.07 4.42
N LEU A 48 -1.22 -17.84 4.53
CA LEU A 48 -0.74 -17.06 3.38
C LEU A 48 0.45 -17.71 2.67
N SER A 49 1.36 -18.35 3.42
CA SER A 49 2.50 -19.05 2.83
C SER A 49 2.03 -20.22 1.95
N LEU A 50 1.03 -20.97 2.41
CA LEU A 50 0.43 -22.05 1.64
C LEU A 50 -0.25 -21.50 0.37
N LEU A 51 -1.07 -20.46 0.51
CA LEU A 51 -1.76 -19.86 -0.64
C LEU A 51 -0.79 -19.29 -1.67
N LYS A 52 0.34 -18.71 -1.23
CA LYS A 52 1.41 -18.25 -2.13
C LYS A 52 2.07 -19.41 -2.87
N ALA A 53 2.23 -20.56 -2.23
CA ALA A 53 2.77 -21.76 -2.89
C ALA A 53 1.82 -22.26 -3.98
N ASP A 54 0.51 -22.32 -3.69
CA ASP A 54 -0.52 -22.71 -4.66
C ASP A 54 -0.58 -21.71 -5.82
N TRP A 55 -0.54 -20.41 -5.52
CA TRP A 55 -0.50 -19.36 -6.53
C TRP A 55 0.75 -19.50 -7.41
N SER A 56 1.91 -19.75 -6.82
CA SER A 56 3.14 -19.98 -7.57
C SER A 56 3.00 -21.18 -8.49
N TYR A 57 2.44 -22.30 -8.01
CA TYR A 57 2.19 -23.49 -8.81
C TYR A 57 1.26 -23.22 -10.00
N LEU A 58 0.12 -22.57 -9.76
CA LEU A 58 -0.86 -22.27 -10.81
C LEU A 58 -0.35 -21.28 -11.86
N ASN A 59 0.56 -20.37 -11.48
CA ASN A 59 1.16 -19.41 -12.43
C ASN A 59 2.40 -19.93 -13.16
N GLN A 60 2.85 -21.15 -12.90
CA GLN A 60 3.99 -21.70 -13.63
C GLN A 60 3.67 -21.80 -15.13
N PRO A 61 4.60 -21.43 -16.03
CA PRO A 61 4.41 -21.54 -17.47
C PRO A 61 4.04 -22.96 -17.92
N ALA A 62 4.57 -23.98 -17.23
CA ALA A 62 4.25 -25.38 -17.50
C ALA A 62 2.77 -25.72 -17.22
N HIS A 63 2.11 -25.03 -16.30
CA HIS A 63 0.69 -25.19 -16.00
C HIS A 63 -0.20 -24.33 -16.92
N VAL A 64 0.15 -23.05 -17.10
CA VAL A 64 -0.64 -22.10 -17.88
C VAL A 64 -0.54 -22.36 -19.39
N GLY A 65 0.63 -22.77 -19.89
CA GLY A 65 0.88 -22.98 -21.32
C GLY A 65 -0.10 -23.94 -21.99
N PRO A 66 -0.32 -25.16 -21.45
CA PRO A 66 -1.31 -26.10 -21.99
C PRO A 66 -2.74 -25.56 -21.99
N ILE A 67 -3.12 -24.76 -20.98
CA ILE A 67 -4.46 -24.16 -20.88
C ILE A 67 -4.63 -23.10 -21.98
N VAL A 68 -3.63 -22.25 -22.17
CA VAL A 68 -3.64 -21.22 -23.23
C VAL A 68 -3.67 -21.88 -24.61
N ALA A 69 -2.89 -22.95 -24.83
CA ALA A 69 -2.89 -23.70 -26.08
C ALA A 69 -4.27 -24.32 -26.39
N ARG A 70 -4.95 -24.86 -25.36
CA ARG A 70 -6.30 -25.42 -25.53
C ARG A 70 -7.34 -24.36 -25.90
N HIS A 71 -7.18 -23.13 -25.43
CA HIS A 71 -8.14 -22.03 -25.62
C HIS A 71 -7.62 -20.95 -26.58
N GLN A 72 -6.70 -21.29 -27.46
CA GLN A 72 -6.03 -20.34 -28.35
C GLN A 72 -7.01 -19.57 -29.25
N GLU A 73 -8.07 -20.22 -29.73
CA GLU A 73 -9.10 -19.57 -30.57
C GLU A 73 -9.85 -18.44 -29.84
N ALA A 74 -10.05 -18.57 -28.52
CA ALA A 74 -10.74 -17.57 -27.71
C ALA A 74 -9.80 -16.49 -27.17
N LEU A 75 -8.56 -16.86 -26.83
CA LEU A 75 -7.58 -15.97 -26.20
C LEU A 75 -6.78 -15.15 -27.22
N ALA A 76 -6.57 -15.67 -28.43
CA ALA A 76 -5.76 -15.06 -29.48
C ALA A 76 -4.36 -14.59 -29.00
N LEU A 77 -3.78 -15.31 -28.03
CA LEU A 77 -2.48 -14.98 -27.47
C LEU A 77 -1.35 -15.59 -28.31
N LEU A 78 -0.31 -14.80 -28.55
CA LEU A 78 0.93 -15.20 -29.23
C LEU A 78 2.11 -15.03 -28.25
N PRO A 79 3.09 -15.95 -28.26
CA PRO A 79 4.32 -15.75 -27.51
C PRO A 79 5.01 -14.45 -27.93
N THR A 80 5.47 -13.67 -26.96
CA THR A 80 6.25 -12.46 -27.21
C THR A 80 7.54 -12.82 -27.94
N SER A 81 7.80 -12.22 -29.09
CA SER A 81 9.04 -12.46 -29.84
C SER A 81 10.21 -11.71 -29.20
N GLN A 82 11.44 -12.19 -29.39
CA GLN A 82 12.63 -11.55 -28.84
C GLN A 82 12.79 -10.10 -29.33
N GLU A 83 12.30 -9.80 -30.52
CA GLU A 83 12.35 -8.48 -31.15
C GLU A 83 11.42 -7.46 -30.47
N GLN A 84 10.37 -7.92 -29.78
CA GLN A 84 9.44 -7.07 -29.03
C GLN A 84 10.04 -6.60 -27.69
N PHE A 85 11.13 -7.22 -27.22
CA PHE A 85 11.88 -6.75 -26.07
C PHE A 85 12.79 -5.58 -26.49
N GLY A 86 12.37 -4.36 -26.17
CA GLY A 86 13.18 -3.16 -26.40
C GLY A 86 14.49 -3.20 -25.62
N ARG A 87 15.60 -2.79 -26.25
CA ARG A 87 16.85 -2.51 -25.53
C ARG A 87 16.74 -1.15 -24.84
N MET A 88 17.47 -0.96 -23.74
CA MET A 88 17.55 0.35 -23.08
C MET A 88 18.02 1.44 -24.05
N ASP A 89 18.92 1.11 -24.98
CA ASP A 89 19.41 2.02 -26.02
C ASP A 89 18.34 2.39 -27.07
N ASN A 90 17.25 1.63 -27.15
CA ASN A 90 16.11 1.90 -28.04
C ASN A 90 15.08 2.84 -27.40
N LEU A 91 15.27 3.22 -26.13
CA LEU A 91 14.40 4.19 -25.48
C LEU A 91 14.71 5.58 -26.06
N PRO A 92 13.71 6.27 -26.67
CA PRO A 92 13.93 7.63 -27.13
C PRO A 92 14.32 8.52 -25.96
N MET A 93 15.20 9.48 -26.21
CA MET A 93 15.52 10.51 -25.22
C MET A 93 14.21 11.15 -24.75
N ARG A 94 14.09 11.38 -23.43
CA ARG A 94 12.93 12.06 -22.86
C ARG A 94 12.66 13.33 -23.69
N PRO A 95 11.46 13.48 -24.27
CA PRO A 95 11.13 14.67 -25.04
C PRO A 95 11.31 15.91 -24.15
N ALA A 96 11.56 17.07 -24.77
CA ALA A 96 11.63 18.33 -24.04
C ALA A 96 10.41 18.45 -23.12
N ALA A 97 10.61 18.97 -21.91
CA ALA A 97 9.50 19.20 -20.99
C ALA A 97 8.39 19.94 -21.75
N PRO A 98 7.12 19.51 -21.64
CA PRO A 98 6.02 20.20 -22.26
C PRO A 98 6.08 21.69 -21.90
N ASP A 99 5.74 22.57 -22.84
CA ASP A 99 5.62 23.99 -22.52
C ASP A 99 4.42 24.18 -21.58
N THR A 100 4.73 24.16 -20.29
CA THR A 100 3.76 24.34 -19.21
C THR A 100 3.10 25.71 -19.29
N ALA A 101 3.80 26.73 -19.81
CA ALA A 101 3.23 28.07 -19.94
C ALA A 101 2.20 28.12 -21.07
N ALA A 102 2.47 27.48 -22.20
CA ALA A 102 1.49 27.32 -23.28
C ALA A 102 0.29 26.47 -22.84
N LEU A 103 0.53 25.42 -22.06
CA LEU A 103 -0.54 24.58 -21.49
C LEU A 103 -1.42 25.36 -20.52
N ASP A 104 -0.82 26.13 -19.61
CA ASP A 104 -1.53 26.97 -18.65
C ASP A 104 -2.32 28.08 -19.36
N ALA A 105 -1.76 28.69 -20.41
CA ALA A 105 -2.45 29.68 -21.22
C ALA A 105 -3.69 29.09 -21.93
N LEU A 106 -3.56 27.87 -22.48
CA LEU A 106 -4.66 27.16 -23.13
C LEU A 106 -5.76 26.78 -22.12
N LEU A 107 -5.38 26.27 -20.94
CA LEU A 107 -6.36 25.94 -19.89
C LEU A 107 -7.14 27.17 -19.44
N ASN A 108 -6.45 28.29 -19.21
CA ASN A 108 -7.07 29.55 -18.82
C ASN A 108 -8.00 30.12 -19.90
N SER A 109 -7.69 29.95 -21.19
CA SER A 109 -8.59 30.38 -22.27
C SER A 109 -9.85 29.52 -22.34
N LEU A 110 -9.73 28.21 -22.13
CA LEU A 110 -10.87 27.29 -22.07
C LEU A 110 -11.79 27.61 -20.87
N ASP A 111 -11.22 27.89 -19.69
CA ASP A 111 -12.00 28.30 -18.50
C ASP A 111 -12.69 29.65 -18.68
N ALA A 112 -12.12 30.55 -19.50
CA ALA A 112 -12.74 31.80 -19.89
C ALA A 112 -13.83 31.64 -20.97
N GLY A 113 -14.09 30.41 -21.44
CA GLY A 113 -15.08 30.12 -22.48
C GLY A 113 -14.66 30.57 -23.88
N ILE A 114 -13.37 30.78 -24.10
CA ILE A 114 -12.80 31.21 -25.38
C ILE A 114 -12.28 29.96 -26.08
N ASP A 115 -12.84 29.61 -27.24
CA ASP A 115 -12.32 28.51 -28.06
C ASP A 115 -11.05 28.96 -28.79
N PRO A 116 -9.87 28.41 -28.44
CA PRO A 116 -8.61 28.80 -29.09
C PRO A 116 -8.54 28.37 -30.56
N ILE A 117 -9.38 27.43 -31.03
CA ILE A 117 -9.46 27.03 -32.45
C ILE A 117 -10.17 28.12 -33.27
N GLU A 118 -11.20 28.75 -32.71
CA GLU A 118 -11.98 29.79 -33.38
C GLU A 118 -11.12 31.03 -33.69
N GLN A 119 -10.23 31.41 -32.77
CA GLN A 119 -9.28 32.51 -32.95
C GLN A 119 -8.25 32.28 -34.07
N LEU A 120 -7.85 31.02 -34.31
CA LEU A 120 -6.91 30.67 -35.37
C LEU A 120 -7.58 30.71 -36.76
N ILE A 121 -8.90 30.55 -36.83
CA ILE A 121 -9.68 30.62 -38.07
C ILE A 121 -9.97 32.09 -38.45
N GLU A 122 -10.16 32.99 -37.49
CA GLU A 122 -10.38 34.42 -37.75
C GLU A 122 -9.11 35.21 -38.12
N ALA A 123 -7.93 34.71 -37.74
CA ALA A 123 -6.66 35.41 -37.95
C ALA A 123 -6.03 35.23 -39.36
N ASN A 124 -6.67 34.47 -40.25
CA ASN A 124 -6.18 34.16 -41.60
C ASN A 124 -7.28 34.35 -42.67
#